data_AF-A0A938CVH3-F1
#
_entry.id   AF-A0A938CVH3-F1
#
_cell.length_a   1.000
_cell.length_b   1.000
_cell.length_c   1.000
_cell.angle_alpha   90.00
_cell.angle_beta   90.00
_cell.angle_gamma   90.00
#
_symmetry.space_group_name_H-M   'P 1'
#
loop_
_entity.id
_entity.type
_entity.pdbx_description
1 polymer ?
#
loop_
_entity_poly.entity_id
_entity_poly.type
_entity_poly.pdbx_seq_one_letter_code
_entity_poly.pdbx_strand_id
1 'polypeptide(L)'
;MTYTLANLLALAALAVAGFAAWALLANRAAQRARAAVAELRATLATAPAGWIAWDYAGGTRVSAGLAARFAAWDVVEEHDALARLTSILPSPAAAGLAGQVQALRAFGEEFTTTLLTSDGARALRFDGQRAADAAIDVLWIADVTSETAIQSDTAIQLTAAEIERDGLRAMVDALPFAVWRRGGDLRIAQANRAFVGAVEDGGADA
;
A
#
# COMPACT_ATOMS: atom_id res chain seq x y z
N MET A 1 -56.06 -16.00 52.88
CA MET A 1 -55.28 -16.97 52.09
C MET A 1 -55.30 -16.69 50.58
N THR A 2 -56.21 -15.85 50.06
CA THR A 2 -56.30 -15.47 48.64
C THR A 2 -55.25 -14.42 48.21
N TYR A 3 -54.85 -13.51 49.09
CA TYR A 3 -53.88 -12.44 48.80
C TYR A 3 -52.44 -12.94 48.54
N THR A 4 -52.05 -14.08 49.11
CA THR A 4 -50.69 -14.63 48.93
C THR A 4 -50.49 -15.26 47.55
N LEU A 5 -51.52 -15.90 47.00
CA LEU A 5 -51.51 -16.47 45.64
C LEU A 5 -51.47 -15.37 44.56
N ALA A 6 -52.24 -14.29 44.75
CA ALA A 6 -52.23 -13.15 43.84
C ALA A 6 -50.86 -12.45 43.81
N ASN A 7 -50.23 -12.28 44.98
CA ASN A 7 -48.90 -11.68 45.07
C ASN A 7 -47.81 -12.55 44.44
N LEU A 8 -47.86 -13.87 44.59
CA LEU A 8 -46.91 -14.80 43.96
C LEU A 8 -47.03 -14.80 42.43
N LEU A 9 -48.26 -14.75 41.90
CA LEU A 9 -48.48 -14.64 40.45
C LEU A 9 -48.00 -13.30 39.89
N ALA A 10 -48.22 -12.19 40.62
CA ALA A 10 -47.72 -10.88 40.22
C ALA A 10 -46.18 -10.84 40.19
N LEU A 11 -45.52 -11.43 41.20
CA LEU A 11 -44.06 -11.55 41.26
C LEU A 11 -43.49 -12.40 40.12
N ALA A 12 -44.14 -13.53 39.81
CA ALA A 12 -43.76 -14.38 38.69
C ALA A 12 -43.91 -13.65 37.34
N ALA A 13 -45.01 -12.91 37.15
CA ALA A 13 -45.23 -12.11 35.94
C ALA A 13 -44.18 -11.00 35.78
N LEU A 14 -43.80 -10.31 36.86
CA LEU A 14 -42.73 -9.31 36.86
C LEU A 14 -41.36 -9.94 36.55
N ALA A 15 -41.07 -11.11 37.11
CA ALA A 15 -39.82 -11.82 36.84
C ALA A 15 -39.73 -12.25 35.36
N VAL A 16 -40.83 -12.78 34.79
CA VAL A 16 -40.89 -13.17 33.37
C VAL A 16 -40.80 -11.95 32.46
N ALA A 17 -41.50 -10.85 32.77
CA ALA A 17 -41.43 -9.61 32.01
C ALA A 17 -40.03 -8.99 32.06
N GLY A 18 -39.38 -9.01 33.23
CA GLY A 18 -37.99 -8.57 33.40
C GLY A 18 -37.00 -9.42 32.62
N PHE A 19 -37.14 -10.75 32.66
CA PHE A 19 -36.32 -11.67 31.87
C PHE A 19 -36.53 -11.49 30.36
N ALA A 20 -37.79 -11.34 29.91
CA ALA A 20 -38.11 -11.10 28.51
C ALA A 20 -37.55 -9.75 28.03
N ALA A 21 -37.70 -8.68 28.83
CA ALA A 21 -37.13 -7.38 28.53
C ALA A 21 -35.60 -7.43 28.47
N TRP A 22 -34.95 -8.12 29.41
CA TRP A 22 -33.50 -8.35 29.40
C TRP A 22 -33.06 -9.13 28.16
N ALA A 23 -33.74 -10.23 27.82
CA ALA A 23 -33.44 -11.03 26.64
C ALA A 23 -33.60 -10.23 25.33
N LEU A 24 -34.63 -9.39 25.23
CA LEU A 24 -34.83 -8.49 24.09
C LEU A 24 -33.71 -7.44 23.98
N LEU A 25 -33.32 -6.83 25.10
CA LEU A 25 -32.22 -5.85 25.13
C LEU A 25 -30.88 -6.50 24.79
N ALA A 26 -30.58 -7.67 25.35
CA ALA A 26 -29.38 -8.45 25.06
C ALA A 26 -29.33 -8.86 23.59
N ASN A 27 -30.47 -9.31 23.02
CA ASN A 27 -30.54 -9.67 21.61
C ASN A 27 -30.35 -8.44 20.69
N ARG A 28 -30.93 -7.29 21.04
CA ARG A 28 -30.70 -6.03 20.30
C ARG A 28 -29.24 -5.60 20.36
N ALA A 29 -28.60 -5.70 21.52
CA ALA A 29 -27.17 -5.40 21.66
C ALA A 29 -26.32 -6.34 20.80
N ALA A 30 -26.61 -7.64 20.83
CA ALA A 30 -25.93 -8.63 19.99
C ALA A 30 -26.15 -8.38 18.48
N GLN A 31 -27.37 -8.01 18.08
CA GLN A 31 -27.68 -7.64 16.70
C GLN A 31 -26.89 -6.40 16.24
N ARG A 32 -26.80 -5.37 17.08
CA ARG A 32 -26.00 -4.17 16.78
C ARG A 32 -24.52 -4.51 16.63
N ALA A 33 -23.96 -5.31 17.53
CA ALA A 33 -22.58 -5.75 17.44
C ALA A 33 -22.32 -6.56 16.15
N ARG A 34 -23.23 -7.46 15.78
CA ARG A 34 -23.14 -8.23 14.53
C ARG A 34 -23.24 -7.34 13.30
N ALA A 35 -24.15 -6.36 13.30
CA ALA A 35 -24.30 -5.41 12.21
C ALA A 35 -23.04 -4.55 12.02
N ALA A 36 -22.46 -4.03 13.11
CA ALA A 36 -21.22 -3.26 13.04
C ALA A 36 -20.04 -4.10 12.52
N VAL A 37 -19.91 -5.37 12.95
CA VAL A 37 -18.89 -6.27 12.41
C VAL A 37 -19.12 -6.57 10.93
N ALA A 38 -20.38 -6.76 10.50
CA ALA A 38 -20.71 -7.00 9.10
C ALA A 38 -20.39 -5.78 8.23
N GLU A 39 -20.70 -4.58 8.71
CA GLU A 39 -20.38 -3.31 8.06
C GLU A 39 -18.86 -3.14 7.92
N LEU A 40 -18.09 -3.29 9.00
CA LEU A 40 -16.62 -3.22 8.96
C LEU A 40 -16.03 -4.24 7.98
N ARG A 41 -16.54 -5.48 7.96
CA ARG A 41 -16.10 -6.51 7.01
C ARG A 41 -16.42 -6.13 5.58
N ALA A 42 -17.60 -5.55 5.33
CA ALA A 42 -17.98 -5.07 3.99
C ALA A 42 -17.07 -3.93 3.54
N THR A 43 -16.78 -2.96 4.41
CA THR A 43 -15.84 -1.87 4.12
C THR A 43 -14.43 -2.40 3.85
N LEU A 44 -13.92 -3.33 4.67
CA LEU A 44 -12.62 -3.95 4.45
C LEU A 44 -12.57 -4.79 3.17
N ALA A 45 -13.68 -5.39 2.75
CA ALA A 45 -13.77 -6.13 1.49
C ALA A 45 -13.68 -5.21 0.26
N THR A 46 -13.99 -3.91 0.40
CA THR A 46 -13.78 -2.92 -0.67
C THR A 46 -12.35 -2.40 -0.75
N ALA A 47 -11.49 -2.71 0.22
CA ALA A 47 -10.11 -2.25 0.20
C ALA A 47 -9.33 -2.91 -0.97
N PRO A 48 -8.56 -2.13 -1.74
CA PRO A 48 -7.78 -2.67 -2.86
C PRO A 48 -6.55 -3.46 -2.39
N ALA A 49 -6.23 -3.47 -1.10
CA ALA A 49 -5.12 -4.22 -0.53
C ALA A 49 -5.59 -5.55 0.08
N GLY A 50 -4.80 -6.60 -0.14
CA GLY A 50 -4.91 -7.84 0.62
C GLY A 50 -4.23 -7.70 1.97
N TRP A 51 -4.57 -8.54 2.94
CA TRP A 51 -3.87 -8.56 4.22
C TRP A 51 -3.73 -9.98 4.78
N ILE A 52 -2.67 -10.15 5.58
CA ILE A 52 -2.45 -11.28 6.48
C ILE A 52 -2.35 -10.70 7.88
N ALA A 53 -3.04 -11.29 8.85
CA ALA A 53 -3.00 -10.85 10.24
C ALA A 53 -2.66 -12.04 11.15
N TRP A 54 -1.79 -11.81 12.12
CA TRP A 54 -1.43 -12.77 13.14
C TRP A 54 -1.94 -12.28 14.48
N ASP A 55 -2.71 -13.11 15.17
CA ASP A 55 -3.01 -12.88 16.58
C ASP A 55 -1.92 -13.49 17.47
N TYR A 56 -1.85 -13.00 18.71
CA TYR A 56 -0.88 -13.48 19.70
C TYR A 56 -1.25 -14.85 20.28
N ALA A 57 -2.44 -15.37 19.99
CA ALA A 57 -2.85 -16.74 20.31
C ALA A 57 -2.32 -17.75 19.27
N GLY A 58 -1.63 -17.30 18.22
CA GLY A 58 -1.05 -18.13 17.16
C GLY A 58 -1.96 -18.33 15.95
N GLY A 59 -3.11 -17.67 15.90
CA GLY A 59 -4.03 -17.69 14.77
C GLY A 59 -3.57 -16.78 13.64
N THR A 60 -3.51 -17.34 12.43
CA THR A 60 -3.29 -16.59 11.19
C THR A 60 -4.62 -16.38 10.48
N ARG A 61 -4.89 -15.14 10.06
CA ARG A 61 -6.08 -14.76 9.29
C ARG A 61 -5.66 -14.09 8.00
N VAL A 62 -6.44 -14.33 6.95
CA VAL A 62 -6.15 -13.84 5.60
C VAL A 62 -7.41 -13.17 5.04
N SER A 63 -7.22 -12.04 4.36
CA SER A 63 -8.30 -11.38 3.65
C SER A 63 -8.85 -12.22 2.49
N ALA A 64 -10.16 -12.14 2.24
CA ALA A 64 -10.77 -12.79 1.09
C ALA A 64 -10.19 -12.28 -0.25
N GLY A 65 -9.87 -10.98 -0.33
CA GLY A 65 -9.25 -10.39 -1.52
C GLY A 65 -7.86 -10.96 -1.83
N LEU A 66 -7.04 -11.18 -0.80
CA LEU A 66 -5.73 -11.82 -0.97
C LEU A 66 -5.87 -13.30 -1.35
N ALA A 67 -6.80 -14.02 -0.74
CA ALA A 67 -7.05 -15.42 -1.07
C ALA A 67 -7.50 -15.59 -2.55
N ALA A 68 -8.38 -14.71 -3.03
CA ALA A 68 -8.78 -14.67 -4.44
C ALA A 68 -7.60 -14.33 -5.36
N ARG A 69 -6.69 -13.44 -4.94
CA ARG A 69 -5.45 -13.14 -5.68
C ARG A 69 -4.50 -14.33 -5.74
N PHE A 70 -4.30 -15.06 -4.65
CA PHE A 70 -3.47 -16.27 -4.67
C PHE A 70 -4.01 -17.32 -5.66
N ALA A 71 -5.33 -17.47 -5.76
CA ALA A 71 -5.94 -18.35 -6.76
C ALA A 71 -5.70 -17.85 -8.19
N ALA A 72 -5.73 -16.54 -8.43
CA ALA A 72 -5.41 -15.94 -9.73
C ALA A 72 -3.91 -15.98 -10.08
N TRP A 73 -3.04 -16.08 -9.06
CA TRP A 73 -1.58 -16.11 -9.22
C TRP A 73 -1.02 -17.54 -9.33
N ASP A 74 -1.89 -18.55 -9.39
CA ASP A 74 -1.53 -19.98 -9.51
C ASP A 74 -0.50 -20.44 -8.47
N VAL A 75 -0.63 -19.92 -7.24
CA VAL A 75 0.30 -20.24 -6.15
C VAL A 75 -0.02 -21.59 -5.56
N VAL A 76 1.02 -22.42 -5.37
CA VAL A 76 0.98 -23.73 -4.71
C VAL A 76 0.05 -23.73 -3.48
N GLU A 77 -0.69 -24.83 -3.29
CA GLU A 77 -1.53 -25.06 -2.12
C GLU A 77 -0.67 -25.23 -0.86
N GLU A 78 -0.23 -24.11 -0.30
CA GLU A 78 0.44 -24.08 0.99
C GLU A 78 -0.54 -23.65 2.08
N HIS A 79 -0.43 -24.29 3.26
CA HIS A 79 -1.32 -24.01 4.38
C HIS A 79 -1.01 -22.66 5.06
N ASP A 80 0.24 -22.18 4.92
CA ASP A 80 0.66 -20.88 5.45
C ASP A 80 0.65 -19.82 4.35
N ALA A 81 -0.17 -18.78 4.56
CA ALA A 81 -0.32 -17.67 3.63
C ALA A 81 0.98 -16.88 3.44
N LEU A 82 1.85 -16.81 4.45
CA LEU A 82 3.15 -16.17 4.31
C LEU A 82 4.06 -16.98 3.40
N ALA A 83 4.06 -18.30 3.53
CA ALA A 83 4.87 -19.19 2.71
C ALA A 83 4.46 -19.11 1.22
N ARG A 84 3.14 -19.13 0.94
CA ARG A 84 2.58 -18.87 -0.40
C ARG A 84 3.04 -17.53 -0.97
N LEU A 85 3.05 -16.49 -0.14
CA LEU A 85 3.49 -15.17 -0.57
C LEU A 85 4.99 -15.14 -0.87
N THR A 86 5.81 -15.83 -0.08
CA THR A 86 7.25 -15.90 -0.30
C THR A 86 7.62 -16.74 -1.51
N SER A 87 6.79 -17.71 -1.93
CA SER A 87 7.09 -18.56 -3.09
C SER A 87 7.02 -17.83 -4.43
N ILE A 88 6.28 -16.72 -4.50
CA ILE A 88 6.19 -15.87 -5.70
C ILE A 88 7.29 -14.81 -5.77
N LEU A 89 8.14 -14.70 -4.75
CA LEU A 89 9.23 -13.74 -4.66
C LEU A 89 10.58 -14.42 -4.93
N PRO A 90 11.58 -13.69 -5.46
CA PRO A 90 12.94 -14.20 -5.56
C PRO A 90 13.48 -14.59 -4.18
N SER A 91 14.24 -15.69 -4.08
CA SER A 91 14.79 -16.19 -2.80
C SER A 91 15.42 -15.13 -1.88
N PRO A 92 16.27 -14.19 -2.34
CA PRO A 92 16.82 -13.16 -1.44
C PRO A 92 15.75 -12.18 -0.94
N ALA A 93 14.77 -11.82 -1.77
CA ALA A 93 13.68 -10.94 -1.39
C ALA A 93 12.71 -11.64 -0.42
N ALA A 94 12.42 -12.92 -0.65
CA ALA A 94 11.62 -13.76 0.23
C ALA A 94 12.22 -13.87 1.63
N ALA A 95 13.54 -14.11 1.72
CA ALA A 95 14.24 -14.17 3.00
C ALA A 95 14.24 -12.84 3.75
N GLY A 96 14.43 -11.72 3.03
CA GLY A 96 14.34 -10.38 3.60
C GLY A 96 12.96 -10.07 4.16
N LEU A 97 11.90 -10.37 3.40
CA LEU A 97 10.52 -10.18 3.84
C LEU A 97 10.20 -11.04 5.07
N ALA A 98 10.61 -12.31 5.07
CA ALA A 98 10.40 -13.20 6.22
C ALA A 98 11.09 -12.67 7.49
N GLY A 99 12.29 -12.11 7.36
CA GLY A 99 13.00 -11.46 8.47
C GLY A 99 12.26 -10.22 9.00
N GLN A 100 11.75 -9.37 8.11
CA GLN A 100 10.96 -8.19 8.49
C GLN A 100 9.65 -8.60 9.19
N VAL A 101 8.94 -9.61 8.67
CA VAL A 101 7.74 -10.15 9.32
C VAL A 101 8.06 -10.76 10.68
N GLN A 102 9.21 -11.41 10.83
CA GLN A 102 9.66 -11.92 12.14
C GLN A 102 9.93 -10.77 13.11
N ALA A 103 10.59 -9.69 12.68
CA ALA A 103 10.85 -8.51 13.50
C ALA A 103 9.54 -7.80 13.91
N LEU A 104 8.59 -7.68 12.98
CA LEU A 104 7.24 -7.19 13.27
C LEU A 104 6.58 -8.05 14.35
N ARG A 105 6.59 -9.37 14.21
CA ARG A 105 5.94 -10.27 15.17
C ARG A 105 6.61 -10.31 16.54
N ALA A 106 7.94 -10.25 16.58
CA ALA A 106 8.70 -10.31 17.83
C ALA A 106 8.73 -8.97 18.57
N PHE A 107 8.95 -7.88 17.85
CA PHE A 107 9.25 -6.56 18.43
C PHE A 107 8.20 -5.49 18.11
N GLY A 108 7.35 -5.72 17.09
CA GLY A 108 6.41 -4.70 16.60
C GLY A 108 7.06 -3.68 15.69
N GLU A 109 8.18 -4.03 15.06
CA GLU A 109 8.87 -3.14 14.14
C GLU A 109 8.07 -3.00 12.85
N GLU A 110 7.53 -1.81 12.65
CA GLU A 110 6.79 -1.47 11.43
C GLU A 110 7.75 -1.35 10.25
N PHE A 111 7.30 -1.77 9.06
CA PHE A 111 8.11 -1.68 7.87
C PHE A 111 7.27 -1.46 6.62
N THR A 112 7.88 -0.84 5.61
CA THR A 112 7.32 -0.76 4.27
C THR A 112 8.38 -1.16 3.27
N THR A 113 8.07 -2.09 2.37
CA THR A 113 8.97 -2.51 1.30
C THR A 113 8.21 -2.80 0.02
N THR A 114 8.85 -2.61 -1.13
CA THR A 114 8.28 -2.96 -2.44
C THR A 114 9.18 -3.98 -3.09
N LEU A 115 8.63 -5.15 -3.44
CA LEU A 115 9.38 -6.26 -4.02
C LEU A 115 8.77 -6.66 -5.36
N LEU A 116 9.62 -7.06 -6.30
CA LEU A 116 9.20 -7.64 -7.56
C LEU A 116 8.97 -9.14 -7.40
N THR A 117 7.97 -9.66 -8.10
CA THR A 117 7.75 -11.11 -8.22
C THR A 117 8.87 -11.78 -9.03
N SER A 118 9.02 -13.09 -8.87
CA SER A 118 10.08 -13.86 -9.56
C SER A 118 9.99 -13.81 -11.08
N ASP A 119 8.79 -13.62 -11.63
CA ASP A 119 8.56 -13.41 -13.06
C ASP A 119 8.84 -11.96 -13.51
N GLY A 120 9.11 -11.04 -12.58
CA GLY A 120 9.30 -9.61 -12.82
C GLY A 120 8.06 -8.88 -13.31
N ALA A 121 6.91 -9.56 -13.39
CA ALA A 121 5.70 -9.02 -13.99
C ALA A 121 4.91 -8.12 -13.04
N ARG A 122 5.11 -8.25 -11.73
CA ARG A 122 4.36 -7.52 -10.70
C ARG A 122 5.27 -6.90 -9.66
N ALA A 123 4.89 -5.71 -9.21
CA ALA A 123 5.47 -5.05 -8.05
C ALA A 123 4.46 -5.08 -6.89
N LEU A 124 4.86 -5.71 -5.79
CA LEU A 124 4.03 -5.84 -4.60
C LEU A 124 4.60 -4.95 -3.48
N ARG A 125 3.76 -4.07 -2.94
CA ARG A 125 4.07 -3.29 -1.74
C ARG A 125 3.58 -4.04 -0.51
N PHE A 126 4.48 -4.19 0.45
CA PHE A 126 4.27 -4.80 1.75
C PHE A 126 4.36 -3.72 2.82
N ASP A 127 3.36 -3.65 3.69
CA ASP A 127 3.31 -2.73 4.82
C ASP A 127 2.96 -3.52 6.08
N GLY A 128 3.93 -3.65 6.98
CA GLY A 128 3.81 -4.35 8.24
C GLY A 128 3.52 -3.38 9.37
N GLN A 129 2.40 -3.55 10.06
CA GLN A 129 1.97 -2.69 11.16
C GLN A 129 1.45 -3.49 12.34
N ARG A 130 1.67 -2.96 13.54
CA ARG A 130 1.05 -3.47 14.77
C ARG A 130 -0.20 -2.66 15.08
N ALA A 131 -1.32 -3.33 15.33
CA ALA A 131 -2.52 -2.63 15.76
C ALA A 131 -2.31 -2.01 17.15
N ALA A 132 -2.52 -0.70 17.29
CA ALA A 132 -2.27 0.00 18.55
C ALA A 132 -3.12 -0.54 19.73
N ASP A 133 -4.38 -0.87 19.45
CA ASP A 133 -5.36 -1.26 20.47
C ASP A 133 -5.67 -2.76 20.49
N ALA A 134 -4.94 -3.56 19.70
CA ALA A 134 -5.14 -5.00 19.63
C ALA A 134 -3.80 -5.73 19.50
N ALA A 135 -3.66 -6.86 20.20
CA ALA A 135 -2.50 -7.76 20.06
C ALA A 135 -2.58 -8.53 18.72
N ILE A 136 -2.47 -7.78 17.62
CA ILE A 136 -2.57 -8.24 16.24
C ILE A 136 -1.51 -7.51 15.43
N ASP A 137 -0.68 -8.30 14.74
CA ASP A 137 0.23 -7.79 13.72
C ASP A 137 -0.39 -8.01 12.35
N VAL A 138 -0.36 -7.01 11.49
CA VAL A 138 -0.99 -7.02 10.16
C VAL A 138 0.05 -6.72 9.09
N LEU A 139 0.08 -7.55 8.05
CA LEU A 139 0.82 -7.33 6.82
C LEU A 139 -0.17 -6.99 5.70
N TRP A 140 -0.15 -5.74 5.25
CA TRP A 140 -0.89 -5.29 4.09
C TRP A 140 -0.08 -5.53 2.82
N ILE A 141 -0.77 -5.97 1.77
CA ILE A 141 -0.19 -6.34 0.48
C ILE A 141 -0.98 -5.64 -0.62
N ALA A 142 -0.34 -4.73 -1.32
CA ALA A 142 -0.91 -4.01 -2.45
C ALA A 142 -0.14 -4.33 -3.74
N ASP A 143 -0.88 -4.56 -4.83
CA ASP A 143 -0.29 -4.61 -6.16
C ASP A 143 -0.12 -3.17 -6.66
N VAL A 144 1.13 -2.75 -6.83
CA VAL A 144 1.52 -1.39 -7.25
C VAL A 144 2.15 -1.40 -8.64
N THR A 145 1.96 -2.47 -9.41
CA THR A 145 2.60 -2.68 -10.72
C THR A 145 2.38 -1.51 -11.67
N SER A 146 1.15 -0.98 -11.75
CA SER A 146 0.83 0.17 -12.59
C SER A 146 1.53 1.44 -12.14
N GLU A 147 1.67 1.66 -10.83
CA GLU A 147 2.32 2.84 -10.26
C GLU A 147 3.84 2.79 -10.50
N THR A 148 4.45 1.61 -10.35
CA THR A 148 5.87 1.40 -10.66
C THR A 148 6.17 1.50 -12.16
N ALA A 149 5.26 1.01 -13.02
CA ALA A 149 5.41 1.12 -14.47
C ALA A 149 5.36 2.59 -14.94
N ILE A 150 4.46 3.40 -14.36
CA ILE A 150 4.38 4.84 -14.65
C ILE A 150 5.68 5.55 -14.23
N GLN A 151 6.25 5.21 -13.08
CA GLN A 151 7.50 5.79 -12.61
C GLN A 151 8.69 5.39 -13.49
N SER A 152 8.79 4.12 -13.91
CA SER A 152 9.84 3.68 -14.83
C SER A 152 9.73 4.34 -16.20
N ASP A 153 8.52 4.45 -16.75
CA ASP A 153 8.29 5.07 -18.05
C ASP A 153 8.63 6.56 -18.02
N THR A 154 8.30 7.25 -16.92
CA THR A 154 8.65 8.66 -16.72
C THR A 154 10.17 8.85 -16.65
N ALA A 155 10.88 7.96 -15.93
CA ALA A 155 12.34 8.03 -15.83
C ALA A 155 13.02 7.76 -17.18
N ILE A 156 12.51 6.80 -17.96
CA ILE A 156 12.98 6.50 -19.32
C ILE A 156 12.74 7.69 -20.24
N GLN A 157 11.56 8.29 -20.21
CA GLN A 157 11.23 9.47 -21.01
C GLN A 157 12.12 10.68 -20.65
N LEU A 158 12.37 10.90 -19.35
CA LEU A 158 13.27 11.94 -18.90
C LEU A 158 14.69 11.72 -19.44
N THR A 159 15.20 10.50 -19.32
CA THR A 159 16.54 10.14 -19.81
C THR A 159 16.65 10.33 -21.33
N ALA A 160 15.64 9.89 -22.07
CA ALA A 160 15.60 10.08 -23.52
C ALA A 160 15.59 11.57 -23.91
N ALA A 161 14.79 12.39 -23.21
CA ALA A 161 14.73 13.83 -23.42
C ALA A 161 16.06 14.53 -23.07
N GLU A 162 16.77 14.06 -22.03
CA GLU A 162 18.08 14.58 -21.67
C GLU A 162 19.14 14.25 -22.74
N ILE A 163 19.16 13.01 -23.24
CA ILE A 163 20.06 12.60 -24.33
C ILE A 163 19.79 13.41 -25.60
N GLU A 164 18.53 13.60 -25.97
CA GLU A 164 18.16 14.39 -27.15
C GLU A 164 18.56 15.87 -26.98
N ARG A 165 18.26 16.46 -25.82
CA ARG A 165 18.67 17.83 -25.49
C ARG A 165 20.18 18.00 -25.59
N ASP A 166 20.95 17.06 -25.05
CA ASP A 166 22.40 17.13 -25.04
C ASP A 166 22.98 16.94 -26.45
N GLY A 167 22.38 16.06 -27.25
CA GLY A 167 22.70 15.90 -28.68
C GLY A 167 22.46 17.18 -29.48
N LEU A 168 21.28 17.81 -29.32
CA LEU A 168 20.96 19.09 -29.98
C LEU A 168 21.91 20.20 -29.55
N ARG A 169 22.28 20.26 -28.26
CA ARG A 169 23.25 21.22 -27.74
C ARG A 169 24.62 21.01 -28.36
N ALA A 170 25.09 19.77 -28.44
CA ALA A 170 26.36 19.42 -29.08
C ALA A 170 26.38 19.81 -30.57
N MET A 171 25.28 19.61 -31.29
CA MET A 171 25.16 20.05 -32.69
C MET A 171 25.26 21.57 -32.84
N VAL A 172 24.57 22.33 -31.99
CA VAL A 172 24.61 23.79 -32.00
C VAL A 172 26.00 24.32 -31.65
N ASP A 173 26.69 23.67 -30.70
CA ASP A 173 28.07 24.00 -30.33
C ASP A 173 29.11 23.64 -31.40
N ALA A 174 28.83 22.68 -32.28
CA ALA A 174 29.71 22.30 -33.38
C ALA A 174 29.63 23.25 -34.59
N LEU A 175 28.66 24.16 -34.63
CA LEU A 175 28.51 25.09 -35.75
C LEU A 175 29.68 26.10 -35.77
N PRO A 176 30.27 26.38 -36.95
CA PRO A 176 31.44 27.24 -37.08
C PRO A 176 31.11 28.74 -37.03
N PHE A 177 29.85 29.10 -36.79
CA PHE A 177 29.38 30.48 -36.69
C PHE A 177 28.61 30.70 -35.39
N ALA A 178 28.60 31.95 -34.94
CA ALA A 178 27.95 32.35 -33.71
C ALA A 178 26.42 32.21 -33.81
N VAL A 179 25.83 31.47 -32.87
CA VAL A 179 24.37 31.26 -32.77
C VAL A 179 23.93 31.64 -31.36
N TRP A 180 22.87 32.43 -31.26
CA TRP A 180 22.20 32.74 -30.00
C TRP A 180 20.68 32.77 -30.18
N ARG A 181 19.97 32.49 -29.10
CA ARG A 181 18.51 32.59 -29.00
C ARG A 181 18.16 33.55 -27.87
N ARG A 182 17.20 34.44 -28.12
CA ARG A 182 16.65 35.34 -27.10
C ARG A 182 15.43 34.73 -26.42
N GLY A 183 15.29 35.00 -25.13
CA GLY A 183 14.10 34.68 -24.34
C GLY A 183 12.98 35.69 -24.56
N GLY A 184 11.83 35.46 -23.93
CA GLY A 184 10.69 36.37 -23.98
C GLY A 184 10.95 37.75 -23.34
N ASP A 185 12.00 37.86 -22.52
CA ASP A 185 12.49 39.08 -21.88
C ASP A 185 13.57 39.80 -22.71
N LEU A 186 13.79 39.37 -23.95
CA LEU A 186 14.83 39.86 -24.87
C LEU A 186 16.28 39.62 -24.42
N ARG A 187 16.51 38.93 -23.29
CA ARG A 187 17.86 38.52 -22.86
C ARG A 187 18.30 37.28 -23.64
N ILE A 188 19.61 37.06 -23.74
CA ILE A 188 20.14 35.83 -24.35
C ILE A 188 19.78 34.67 -23.44
N ALA A 189 18.99 33.73 -23.97
CA ALA A 189 18.55 32.53 -23.27
C ALA A 189 19.44 31.32 -23.60
N GLN A 190 20.08 31.33 -24.76
CA GLN A 190 20.99 30.28 -25.20
C GLN A 190 22.01 30.85 -26.19
N ALA A 191 23.25 30.41 -26.12
CA ALA A 191 24.31 30.75 -27.07
C ALA A 191 25.24 29.56 -27.25
N ASN A 192 25.81 29.42 -28.45
CA ASN A 192 26.78 28.37 -28.75
C ASN A 192 28.21 28.81 -28.43
N ARG A 193 29.15 27.85 -28.41
CA ARG A 193 30.56 28.13 -28.10
C ARG A 193 31.19 29.18 -29.03
N ALA A 194 30.84 29.18 -30.31
CA ALA A 194 31.36 30.17 -31.27
C ALA A 194 30.90 31.60 -30.96
N PHE A 195 29.68 31.79 -30.47
CA PHE A 195 29.18 33.09 -30.00
C PHE A 195 29.94 33.58 -28.76
N VAL A 196 30.16 32.68 -27.80
CA VAL A 196 30.91 33.01 -26.58
C VAL A 196 32.32 33.47 -26.92
N GLY A 197 33.04 32.69 -27.75
CA GLY A 197 34.38 33.07 -28.19
C GLY A 197 34.43 34.43 -28.90
N ALA A 198 33.49 34.69 -29.81
CA ALA A 198 33.43 35.97 -30.51
C ALA A 198 33.18 37.19 -29.58
N VAL A 199 32.41 37.02 -28.52
CA VAL A 199 32.15 38.08 -27.52
C VAL A 199 33.36 38.27 -26.60
N GLU A 200 34.01 37.19 -26.20
CA GLU A 200 35.21 37.24 -25.35
C GLU A 200 36.40 37.87 -26.10
N ASP A 201 36.63 37.48 -27.35
CA ASP A 201 37.70 38.02 -28.19
C ASP A 201 37.48 39.52 -28.50
N GLY A 202 36.24 39.92 -28.80
CA GLY A 202 35.91 41.32 -29.06
C GLY A 202 35.91 42.23 -27.83
N GLY A 203 35.92 41.67 -26.62
CA GLY A 203 35.98 42.40 -25.35
C GLY A 203 37.40 42.63 -24.83
N ALA A 204 38.39 41.91 -25.35
CA ALA A 204 39.79 42.03 -24.92
C ALA A 204 40.56 43.20 -25.60
N ASP A 205 39.99 43.79 -26.66
CA ASP A 205 40.58 44.89 -27.43
C ASP A 205 39.98 46.29 -27.08
N ALA A 206 39.34 46.44 -25.92
CA ALA A 206 38.78 47.70 -25.41
C ALA A 206 39.37 48.10 -24.05
#